data_AF-A0A7S3WWM4-F1
#
_entry.id   AF-A0A7S3WWM4-F1
#
_cell.length_a   1.000
_cell.length_b   1.000
_cell.length_c   1.000
_cell.angle_alpha   90.00
_cell.angle_beta   90.00
_cell.angle_gamma   90.00
#
_symmetry.space_group_name_H-M   'P 1'
#
loop_
_entity.id
_entity.type
_entity.pdbx_description
1 polymer ?
#
loop_
_entity_poly.entity_id
_entity_poly.type
_entity_poly.pdbx_seq_one_letter_code
_entity_poly.pdbx_strand_id
1 'polypeptide(L)'
;SWTLKFAPNHTAFTASALDGRQTSGTLSSTSLGNTVKELDEEPDGIVGRLLGSGPWAWSGVSPLGFLAGGRLYTPWAEGTWGVHPHSTGAIFANFLGEEHKVHFGECWTFTSTRKRDGDKATGGALIGPEPVECPELLTAY
;
A
#
# COMPACT_ATOMS: atom_id res chain seq x y z
N SER A 1 -0.58 24.15 18.43
CA SER A 1 -0.22 24.36 17.02
C SER A 1 1.22 23.91 16.87
N TRP A 2 1.48 22.82 16.15
CA TRP A 2 2.82 22.26 15.97
C TRP A 2 3.19 22.35 14.48
N THR A 3 4.32 23.00 14.20
CA THR A 3 4.85 23.21 12.84
C THR A 3 6.05 22.30 12.63
N LEU A 4 5.97 21.41 11.65
CA LEU A 4 7.10 20.60 11.17
C LEU A 4 8.02 21.48 10.30
N LYS A 5 9.32 21.53 10.65
CA LYS A 5 10.38 22.14 9.84
C LYS A 5 11.13 21.03 9.10
N PHE A 6 11.19 21.12 7.77
CA PHE A 6 12.13 20.35 6.96
C PHE A 6 13.39 21.19 6.72
N ALA A 7 14.56 20.55 6.85
CA ALA A 7 15.85 21.14 6.52
C ALA A 7 16.14 21.01 5.01
N PRO A 8 16.73 22.03 4.35
CA PRO A 8 17.13 21.93 2.95
C PRO A 8 18.59 21.45 2.86
N ASN A 9 18.83 20.36 2.13
CA ASN A 9 20.16 20.03 1.59
C ASN A 9 19.95 19.71 0.10
N HIS A 10 20.10 20.68 -0.79
CA HIS A 10 21.36 21.05 -1.46
C HIS A 10 21.92 19.94 -2.37
N THR A 11 21.51 19.97 -3.64
CA THR A 11 22.40 19.67 -4.77
C THR A 11 22.03 20.61 -5.91
N ALA A 12 22.80 21.69 -6.02
CA ALA A 12 22.69 22.67 -7.09
C ALA A 12 23.41 22.13 -8.35
N PHE A 13 22.72 22.25 -9.48
CA PHE A 13 23.26 22.08 -10.83
C PHE A 13 24.23 23.24 -11.13
N THR A 14 25.50 22.94 -11.44
CA THR A 14 26.42 23.93 -12.01
C THR A 14 26.35 23.85 -13.53
N ALA A 15 25.70 24.83 -14.16
CA ALA A 15 25.91 25.14 -15.57
C ALA A 15 27.10 26.10 -15.68
N SER A 16 28.06 25.83 -16.57
CA SER A 16 29.08 26.80 -16.95
C SER A 16 29.48 26.69 -18.41
N ALA A 17 29.25 27.82 -19.08
CA ALA A 17 29.98 28.47 -20.16
C ALA A 17 30.10 27.82 -21.55
N LEU A 18 29.64 28.62 -22.51
CA LEU A 18 29.87 28.61 -23.95
C LEU A 18 31.34 28.41 -24.34
N ASP A 19 31.56 27.66 -25.42
CA ASP A 19 32.42 28.14 -26.50
C ASP A 19 31.93 27.64 -27.86
N GLY A 20 32.00 28.50 -28.87
CA GLY A 20 31.26 28.38 -30.12
C GLY A 20 31.93 27.52 -31.19
N ARG A 21 31.10 26.88 -32.04
CA ARG A 21 31.41 26.68 -33.46
C ARG A 21 30.13 26.40 -34.27
N GLN A 22 29.83 27.26 -35.23
CA GLN A 22 28.81 27.05 -36.24
C GLN A 22 29.19 25.89 -37.16
N THR A 23 28.27 24.95 -37.39
CA THR A 23 28.13 24.23 -38.66
C THR A 23 26.65 23.95 -38.92
N SER A 24 26.13 24.55 -39.99
CA SER A 24 24.84 24.25 -40.60
C SER A 24 24.71 22.77 -40.92
N GLY A 25 23.56 22.19 -40.55
CA GLY A 25 23.21 20.81 -40.83
C GLY A 25 21.75 20.54 -40.48
N THR A 26 20.83 21.10 -41.25
CA THR A 26 19.46 20.59 -41.32
C THR A 26 19.54 19.20 -41.95
N LEU A 27 19.15 18.16 -41.21
CA LEU A 27 18.22 17.09 -41.64
C LEU A 27 18.16 15.95 -40.62
N SER A 28 16.95 15.37 -40.53
CA SER A 28 16.57 14.09 -39.93
C SER A 28 16.37 14.03 -38.41
N SER A 29 15.19 14.50 -38.01
CA SER A 29 14.38 13.86 -36.96
C SER A 29 14.20 12.38 -37.28
N THR A 30 14.78 11.48 -36.49
CA THR A 30 14.26 10.12 -36.29
C THR A 30 14.74 9.58 -34.94
N SER A 31 13.78 9.40 -34.03
CA SER A 31 13.69 8.35 -33.00
C SER A 31 14.96 7.91 -32.27
N LEU A 32 15.01 8.14 -30.96
CA LEU A 32 15.12 7.05 -29.98
C LEU A 32 14.48 7.53 -28.67
N GLY A 33 13.28 7.02 -28.41
CA GLY A 33 12.49 7.38 -27.25
C GLY A 33 13.12 6.86 -25.95
N ASN A 34 13.37 7.78 -25.02
CA ASN A 34 13.33 7.47 -23.60
C ASN A 34 12.06 8.10 -23.04
N THR A 35 10.96 7.37 -23.21
CA THR A 35 9.76 7.56 -22.41
C THR A 35 10.14 7.28 -20.96
N VAL A 36 10.38 8.33 -20.17
CA VAL A 36 10.20 8.24 -18.72
C VAL A 36 8.73 7.85 -18.51
N LYS A 37 8.48 6.56 -18.28
CA LYS A 37 7.26 6.11 -17.62
C LYS A 37 7.41 6.54 -16.17
N GLU A 38 7.12 7.79 -15.90
CA GLU A 38 6.68 8.25 -14.59
C GLU A 38 5.34 7.55 -14.38
N LEU A 39 5.41 6.34 -13.81
CA LEU A 39 4.26 5.62 -13.31
C LEU A 39 3.82 6.37 -12.06
N ASP A 40 3.01 7.39 -12.25
CA ASP A 40 2.03 7.83 -11.27
C ASP A 40 0.99 6.70 -11.09
N GLU A 41 1.45 5.54 -10.61
CA GLU A 41 0.56 4.55 -10.02
C GLU A 41 0.19 5.10 -8.64
N GLU A 42 -0.96 5.79 -8.59
CA GLU A 42 -1.72 5.97 -7.36
C GLU A 42 -1.58 4.68 -6.54
N PRO A 43 -1.02 4.73 -5.31
CA PRO A 43 -0.73 3.52 -4.56
C PRO A 43 -2.01 2.71 -4.48
N ASP A 44 -1.99 1.54 -5.13
CA ASP A 44 -3.06 0.57 -5.28
C ASP A 44 -4.15 0.80 -4.24
N GLY A 45 -5.37 1.20 -4.63
CA GLY A 45 -6.37 1.77 -3.73
C GLY A 45 -6.67 0.97 -2.44
N ILE A 46 -6.29 -0.31 -2.38
CA ILE A 46 -6.31 -1.13 -1.17
C ILE A 46 -5.20 -0.79 -0.16
N VAL A 47 -3.98 -0.49 -0.59
CA VAL A 47 -2.86 -0.09 0.28
C VAL A 47 -3.18 1.22 0.96
N GLY A 48 -3.63 2.23 0.20
CA GLY A 48 -4.04 3.52 0.76
C GLY A 48 -5.17 3.38 1.79
N ARG A 49 -6.14 2.50 1.52
CA ARG A 49 -7.24 2.20 2.47
C ARG A 49 -6.75 1.53 3.75
N LEU A 50 -5.77 0.65 3.65
CA LEU A 50 -5.31 -0.15 4.80
C LEU A 50 -4.25 0.54 5.63
N LEU A 51 -3.41 1.37 5.01
CA LEU A 51 -2.30 2.02 5.66
C LEU A 51 -2.78 2.91 6.83
N GLY A 52 -2.36 2.56 8.05
CA GLY A 52 -2.78 3.26 9.26
C GLY A 52 -4.23 3.00 9.68
N SER A 53 -4.93 2.06 9.01
CA SER A 53 -6.27 1.64 9.38
C SER A 53 -6.25 0.63 10.52
N GLY A 54 -7.29 0.66 11.36
CA GLY A 54 -7.49 -0.24 12.48
C GLY A 54 -8.17 0.46 13.67
N PRO A 55 -8.37 -0.25 14.78
CA PRO A 55 -7.99 -1.65 14.99
C PRO A 55 -8.83 -2.62 14.15
N TRP A 56 -8.24 -3.73 13.72
CA TRP A 56 -8.94 -4.84 13.06
C TRP A 56 -9.03 -6.05 13.99
N ALA A 57 -10.02 -6.91 13.76
CA ALA A 57 -10.13 -8.23 14.34
C ALA A 57 -9.90 -9.31 13.27
N TRP A 58 -9.16 -10.35 13.62
CA TRP A 58 -8.90 -11.51 12.76
C TRP A 58 -9.32 -12.77 13.50
N SER A 59 -10.32 -13.48 12.96
CA SER A 59 -11.02 -14.57 13.64
C SER A 59 -11.50 -14.17 15.05
N GLY A 60 -12.02 -12.94 15.19
CA GLY A 60 -12.46 -12.37 16.47
C GLY A 60 -11.35 -11.91 17.41
N VAL A 61 -10.07 -12.10 17.07
CA VAL A 61 -8.93 -11.69 17.90
C VAL A 61 -8.41 -10.33 17.45
N SER A 62 -8.25 -9.41 18.39
CA SER A 62 -7.84 -8.02 18.17
C SER A 62 -6.77 -7.60 19.19
N PRO A 63 -6.03 -6.49 18.97
CA PRO A 63 -6.05 -5.62 17.80
C PRO A 63 -5.03 -6.01 16.73
N LEU A 64 -5.43 -5.86 15.47
CA LEU A 64 -4.55 -5.94 14.29
C LEU A 64 -4.45 -4.58 13.59
N GLY A 65 -3.28 -4.26 13.05
CA GLY A 65 -3.05 -2.98 12.37
C GLY A 65 -2.06 -3.09 11.21
N PHE A 66 -2.41 -2.44 10.10
CA PHE A 66 -1.57 -2.37 8.90
C PHE A 66 -0.76 -1.07 8.92
N LEU A 67 0.54 -1.17 9.17
CA LEU A 67 1.44 -0.04 9.36
C LEU A 67 2.29 0.22 8.11
N ALA A 68 2.86 1.42 8.03
CA ALA A 68 3.78 1.82 6.96
C ALA A 68 5.04 0.94 6.89
N GLY A 69 5.61 0.88 5.68
CA GLY A 69 6.74 0.00 5.38
C GLY A 69 6.36 -1.48 5.32
N GLY A 70 5.07 -1.80 5.11
CA GLY A 70 4.59 -3.18 5.03
C GLY A 70 4.66 -3.92 6.35
N ARG A 71 4.60 -3.23 7.50
CA ARG A 71 4.62 -3.86 8.83
C ARG A 71 3.20 -4.18 9.30
N LEU A 72 3.00 -5.39 9.80
CA LEU A 72 1.72 -5.86 10.33
C LEU A 72 1.85 -6.05 11.84
N TYR A 73 1.00 -5.37 12.60
CA TYR A 73 0.88 -5.61 14.04
C TYR A 73 -0.24 -6.62 14.28
N THR A 74 0.04 -7.70 14.99
CA THR A 74 -0.97 -8.68 15.41
C THR A 74 -0.79 -9.06 16.89
N PRO A 75 -1.81 -9.60 17.56
CA PRO A 75 -1.69 -10.04 18.95
C PRO A 75 -0.76 -11.24 19.16
N TRP A 76 -0.42 -11.96 18.10
CA TRP A 76 0.41 -13.17 18.17
C TRP A 76 1.88 -12.91 17.88
N ALA A 77 2.16 -12.03 16.90
CA ALA A 77 3.49 -11.64 16.51
C ALA A 77 3.48 -10.40 15.59
N GLU A 78 4.63 -9.74 15.46
CA GLU A 78 4.85 -8.86 14.33
C GLU A 78 4.88 -9.66 13.02
N GLY A 79 4.41 -9.02 11.95
CA GLY A 79 4.36 -9.59 10.62
C GLY A 79 4.65 -8.57 9.53
N THR A 80 4.49 -9.01 8.29
CA THR A 80 4.61 -8.16 7.10
C THR A 80 3.36 -8.24 6.24
N TRP A 81 3.03 -7.17 5.54
CA TRP A 81 1.93 -7.14 4.58
C TRP A 81 2.29 -6.33 3.34
N GLY A 82 1.54 -6.54 2.27
CA GLY A 82 1.66 -5.77 1.03
C GLY A 82 0.71 -6.27 -0.04
N VAL A 83 0.74 -5.65 -1.21
CA VAL A 83 -0.12 -6.06 -2.34
C VAL A 83 0.22 -7.48 -2.78
N HIS A 84 -0.80 -8.29 -3.00
CA HIS A 84 -0.59 -9.65 -3.48
C HIS A 84 -0.16 -9.63 -4.96
N PRO A 85 1.01 -10.19 -5.33
CA PRO A 85 1.61 -10.00 -6.66
C PRO A 85 0.79 -10.61 -7.82
N HIS A 86 -0.09 -11.56 -7.52
CA HIS A 86 -0.90 -12.27 -8.52
C HIS A 86 -2.41 -12.12 -8.31
N SER A 87 -2.84 -11.20 -7.45
CA SER A 87 -4.27 -11.03 -7.17
C SER A 87 -4.59 -9.57 -6.93
N THR A 88 -5.20 -8.96 -7.93
CA THR A 88 -5.75 -7.61 -7.83
C THR A 88 -6.76 -7.52 -6.68
N GLY A 89 -6.71 -6.43 -5.92
CA GLY A 89 -7.59 -6.18 -4.77
C GLY A 89 -7.36 -7.09 -3.56
N ALA A 90 -6.27 -7.86 -3.53
CA ALA A 90 -5.88 -8.67 -2.38
C ALA A 90 -4.53 -8.21 -1.84
N ILE A 91 -4.31 -8.46 -0.54
CA ILE A 91 -2.99 -8.33 0.08
C ILE A 91 -2.46 -9.71 0.43
N PHE A 92 -1.13 -9.80 0.60
CA PHE A 92 -0.56 -10.83 1.44
C PHE A 92 -0.39 -10.29 2.86
N ALA A 93 -0.58 -11.15 3.85
CA ALA A 93 -0.28 -10.90 5.25
C ALA A 93 0.51 -12.10 5.78
N ASN A 94 1.73 -11.88 6.25
CA ASN A 94 2.60 -12.91 6.80
C ASN A 94 2.84 -12.63 8.28
N PHE A 95 2.42 -13.54 9.14
CA PHE A 95 2.71 -13.50 10.57
C PHE A 95 2.93 -14.95 11.05
N LEU A 96 3.78 -15.13 12.07
CA LEU A 96 4.19 -16.46 12.55
C LEU A 96 4.77 -17.38 11.44
N GLY A 97 5.35 -16.80 10.39
CA GLY A 97 5.90 -17.55 9.25
C GLY A 97 4.83 -18.10 8.29
N GLU A 98 3.56 -17.72 8.46
CA GLU A 98 2.45 -18.18 7.65
C GLU A 98 1.95 -17.05 6.76
N GLU A 99 1.97 -17.29 5.44
CA GLU A 99 1.43 -16.35 4.46
C GLU A 99 -0.06 -16.57 4.26
N HIS A 100 -0.82 -15.50 4.38
CA HIS A 100 -2.25 -15.44 4.16
C HIS A 100 -2.53 -14.55 2.95
N LYS A 101 -3.37 -15.04 2.04
CA LYS A 101 -4.00 -14.21 1.01
C LYS A 101 -5.27 -13.61 1.59
N VAL A 102 -5.38 -12.29 1.61
CA VAL A 102 -6.50 -11.59 2.23
C VAL A 102 -7.28 -10.80 1.19
N HIS A 103 -8.56 -11.08 1.10
CA HIS A 103 -9.53 -10.39 0.25
C HIS A 103 -10.43 -9.54 1.12
N PHE A 104 -10.47 -8.23 0.85
CA PHE A 104 -11.38 -7.32 1.53
C PHE A 104 -12.73 -7.31 0.82
N GLY A 105 -13.78 -7.51 1.60
CA GLY A 105 -15.15 -7.42 1.15
C GLY A 105 -15.71 -6.02 1.35
N GLU A 106 -17.03 -5.96 1.28
CA GLU A 106 -17.79 -4.80 1.70
C GLU A 106 -17.71 -4.63 3.22
N CYS A 107 -18.08 -3.44 3.69
CA CYS A 107 -18.25 -3.19 5.11
C CYS A 107 -17.04 -3.45 6.01
N TRP A 108 -15.86 -3.17 5.46
CA TRP A 108 -14.59 -3.33 6.18
C TRP A 108 -14.42 -4.74 6.76
N THR A 109 -14.99 -5.74 6.10
CA THR A 109 -14.76 -7.15 6.38
C THR A 109 -13.69 -7.71 5.46
N PHE A 110 -13.09 -8.82 5.83
CA PHE A 110 -12.18 -9.56 4.96
C PHE A 110 -12.28 -11.07 5.16
N THR A 111 -11.88 -11.79 4.14
CA THR A 111 -11.59 -13.24 4.20
C THR A 111 -10.11 -13.46 3.94
N SER A 112 -9.47 -14.17 4.84
CA SER A 112 -8.11 -14.68 4.73
C SER A 112 -8.12 -16.15 4.32
N THR A 113 -7.18 -16.55 3.48
CA THR A 113 -6.87 -17.95 3.17
C THR A 113 -5.37 -18.20 3.38
N ARG A 114 -5.01 -19.12 4.27
CA ARG A 114 -3.61 -19.49 4.53
C ARG A 114 -3.05 -20.29 3.35
N LYS A 115 -1.87 -19.92 2.86
CA LYS A 115 -1.27 -20.51 1.65
C LYS A 115 -0.89 -21.98 1.82
N ARG A 116 -0.47 -22.38 3.02
CA ARG A 116 0.05 -23.73 3.31
C ARG A 116 -1.01 -24.82 3.18
N ASP A 117 -2.20 -24.58 3.71
CA ASP A 117 -3.27 -25.60 3.84
C ASP A 117 -4.64 -25.12 3.37
N GLY A 118 -4.77 -23.87 2.90
CA GLY A 118 -6.02 -23.31 2.43
C GLY A 118 -7.00 -22.95 3.55
N ASP A 119 -6.57 -22.98 4.81
CA ASP A 119 -7.40 -22.68 5.97
C ASP A 119 -7.95 -21.25 5.89
N LYS A 120 -9.24 -21.09 6.19
CA LYS A 120 -9.96 -19.83 6.00
C LYS A 120 -10.28 -19.17 7.33
N ALA A 121 -10.05 -17.86 7.38
CA ALA A 121 -10.38 -17.01 8.51
C ALA A 121 -11.14 -15.79 8.00
N THR A 122 -12.03 -15.25 8.82
CA THR A 122 -12.72 -13.98 8.54
C THR A 122 -12.28 -12.92 9.54
N GLY A 123 -12.46 -11.66 9.19
CA GLY A 123 -12.18 -10.56 10.09
C GLY A 123 -12.86 -9.28 9.65
N GLY A 124 -12.70 -8.25 10.45
CA GLY A 124 -13.33 -6.96 10.19
C GLY A 124 -12.70 -5.83 10.97
N ALA A 125 -12.91 -4.60 10.52
CA ALA A 125 -12.46 -3.42 11.23
C ALA A 125 -13.32 -3.17 12.48
N LEU A 126 -12.67 -2.85 13.59
CA LEU A 126 -13.28 -2.41 14.84
C LEU A 126 -13.31 -0.87 14.88
N ILE A 127 -13.77 -0.24 13.80
CA ILE A 127 -13.90 1.22 13.70
C ILE A 127 -15.27 1.61 14.24
N GLY A 128 -15.27 2.43 15.29
CA GLY A 128 -16.47 3.09 15.82
C GLY A 128 -16.52 4.57 15.39
N PRO A 129 -17.69 5.12 15.02
CA PRO A 129 -18.95 4.42 14.77
C PRO A 129 -18.89 3.56 13.51
N GLU A 130 -19.66 2.48 13.48
CA GLU A 130 -19.74 1.59 12.33
C GLU A 130 -20.12 2.39 11.07
N PRO A 131 -19.58 2.03 9.89
CA PRO A 131 -19.95 2.71 8.65
C PRO A 131 -21.48 2.62 8.47
N VAL A 132 -22.13 3.78 8.26
CA VAL A 132 -23.59 3.91 8.10
C VAL A 132 -24.15 3.02 6.97
N GLU A 133 -23.30 2.62 6.03
CA GLU A 133 -23.65 1.80 4.87
C GLU A 133 -23.56 0.28 5.14
N CYS A 134 -23.41 -0.15 6.40
CA CYS A 134 -23.09 -1.53 6.75
C CYS A 134 -24.06 -2.20 7.73
N PRO A 135 -25.25 -2.63 7.25
CA PRO A 135 -26.28 -3.23 8.09
C PRO A 135 -25.93 -4.63 8.65
N GLU A 136 -24.93 -5.33 8.10
CA GLU A 136 -24.58 -6.71 8.52
C GLU A 136 -23.64 -6.82 9.75
N LEU A 137 -23.06 -5.71 10.24
CA LEU A 137 -22.19 -5.77 11.43
C LEU A 137 -22.97 -5.90 12.75
N LEU A 138 -24.29 -5.73 12.72
CA LEU A 138 -25.17 -5.75 13.89
C LEU A 138 -25.50 -7.15 14.46
N THR A 139 -25.12 -8.23 13.77
CA THR A 139 -25.53 -9.62 14.13
C THR A 139 -24.40 -10.52 14.63
N ALA A 140 -23.17 -10.02 14.78
CA ALA A 140 -22.00 -10.86 15.08
C ALA A 140 -21.53 -10.86 16.56
N TYR A 141 -22.36 -10.40 17.51
CA TYR A 141 -22.05 -10.47 18.95
C TYR A 141 -23.06 -11.32 19.72
#